data_AF-A0A957VSZ7-F1
#
_entry.id   AF-A0A957VSZ7-F1
#
_cell.length_a   1.000
_cell.length_b   1.000
_cell.length_c   1.000
_cell.angle_alpha   90.00
_cell.angle_beta   90.00
_cell.angle_gamma   90.00
#
_symmetry.space_group_name_H-M   'P 1'
#
loop_
_entity.id
_entity.type
_entity.pdbx_description
1 polymer ?
#
loop_
_entity_poly.entity_id
_entity_poly.type
_entity_poly.pdbx_seq_one_letter_code
_entity_poly.pdbx_strand_id
1 'polypeptide(L)'
;LSADCDLFAMMGSLRTLAELRPERVFTGSGDVVRTPLPELHAKIGDYVRLCRDVARLEAAGFDVPDIVRRLGRSEPAIRRWTFGHVSAGNLVNACREYNAIVFPSRPGSGAPSVSDRPISDSLRQ
;
A
#
# COMPACT_ATOMS: atom_id res chain seq x y z
N LEU A 1 -6.29 4.10 15.89
CA LEU A 1 -7.50 3.77 15.12
C LEU A 1 -7.12 2.62 14.22
N SER A 2 -7.70 1.43 14.43
CA SER A 2 -7.49 0.28 13.55
C SER A 2 -7.76 0.70 12.12
N ALA A 3 -6.89 0.38 11.16
CA ALA A 3 -7.29 0.45 9.77
C ALA A 3 -8.54 -0.44 9.62
N ASP A 4 -9.60 0.05 8.96
CA ASP A 4 -10.81 -0.75 8.67
C ASP A 4 -10.52 -1.95 7.74
N CYS A 5 -9.27 -2.11 7.33
CA CYS A 5 -8.80 -3.07 6.34
C CYS A 5 -7.46 -3.67 6.79
N ASP A 6 -7.46 -4.92 7.22
CA ASP A 6 -6.23 -5.71 7.39
C ASP A 6 -5.78 -6.26 6.02
N LEU A 7 -4.83 -5.56 5.39
CA LEU A 7 -4.32 -5.94 4.09
C LEU A 7 -3.50 -7.24 4.14
N PHE A 8 -2.86 -7.57 5.25
CA PHE A 8 -2.11 -8.82 5.40
C PHE A 8 -3.06 -10.02 5.39
N ALA A 9 -4.11 -10.00 6.21
CA ALA A 9 -5.13 -11.04 6.24
C ALA A 9 -5.88 -11.15 4.90
N MET A 10 -6.20 -10.02 4.25
CA MET A 10 -6.82 -10.00 2.93
C MET A 10 -5.92 -10.65 1.87
N MET A 11 -4.64 -10.28 1.81
CA MET A 11 -3.68 -10.85 0.85
C MET A 11 -3.47 -12.35 1.08
N GLY A 12 -3.43 -12.79 2.35
CA GLY A 12 -3.42 -14.21 2.70
C GLY A 12 -4.63 -14.94 2.15
N SER A 13 -5.83 -14.41 2.40
CA SER A 13 -7.09 -15.00 1.93
C SER A 13 -7.16 -15.10 0.40
N LEU A 14 -6.71 -14.06 -0.32
CA LEU A 14 -6.66 -14.08 -1.80
C LEU A 14 -5.70 -15.14 -2.34
N ARG A 15 -4.54 -15.32 -1.69
CA ARG A 15 -3.57 -16.36 -2.08
C ARG A 15 -4.13 -17.75 -1.82
N THR A 16 -4.71 -18.00 -0.64
CA THR A 16 -5.39 -19.27 -0.34
C THR A 16 -6.49 -19.56 -1.36
N LEU A 17 -7.30 -18.56 -1.71
CA LEU A 17 -8.35 -18.74 -2.71
C LEU A 17 -7.78 -19.07 -4.10
N ALA A 18 -6.66 -18.45 -4.50
CA ALA A 18 -5.99 -18.78 -5.76
C ALA A 18 -5.42 -20.20 -5.77
N GLU A 19 -4.88 -20.68 -4.65
CA GLU A 19 -4.36 -22.03 -4.48
C GLU A 19 -5.46 -23.12 -4.60
N LEU A 20 -6.69 -22.80 -4.19
CA LEU A 20 -7.85 -23.69 -4.37
C LEU A 20 -8.29 -23.84 -5.83
N ARG A 21 -7.77 -23.01 -6.75
CA ARG A 21 -8.09 -23.03 -8.19
C ARG A 21 -9.59 -23.09 -8.48
N PRO A 22 -10.40 -22.15 -7.95
CA PRO A 22 -11.84 -22.16 -8.19
C PRO A 22 -12.12 -22.05 -9.70
N GLU A 23 -13.11 -22.79 -10.17
CA GLU A 23 -13.57 -22.65 -11.56
C GLU A 23 -14.52 -21.45 -11.71
N ARG A 24 -15.23 -21.10 -10.64
CA ARG A 24 -16.19 -19.99 -10.61
C ARG A 24 -16.19 -19.31 -9.25
N VAL A 25 -16.41 -18.00 -9.24
CA VAL A 25 -16.63 -17.21 -8.02
C VAL A 25 -17.91 -16.41 -8.18
N PHE A 26 -18.80 -16.51 -7.18
CA PHE A 26 -20.01 -15.71 -7.06
C PHE A 26 -19.73 -14.58 -6.07
N THR A 27 -19.80 -13.34 -6.53
CA THR A 27 -19.47 -12.18 -5.70
C THR A 27 -20.70 -11.67 -4.95
N GLY A 28 -20.48 -10.91 -3.88
CA GLY A 28 -21.56 -10.21 -3.17
C GLY A 28 -22.26 -9.13 -4.02
N SER A 29 -21.67 -8.72 -5.15
CA SER A 29 -22.29 -7.81 -6.13
C SER A 29 -23.27 -8.51 -7.09
N GLY A 30 -23.37 -9.85 -7.03
CA GLY A 30 -24.19 -10.64 -7.95
C GLY A 30 -23.49 -11.02 -9.26
N ASP A 31 -22.22 -10.64 -9.43
CA ASP A 31 -21.42 -11.00 -10.60
C ASP A 31 -20.87 -12.43 -10.48
N VAL A 32 -20.75 -13.11 -11.62
CA VAL A 32 -20.14 -14.44 -11.70
C VAL A 32 -18.85 -14.36 -12.48
N VAL A 33 -17.74 -14.57 -11.79
CA VAL A 33 -16.41 -14.67 -12.39
C VAL A 33 -16.21 -16.10 -12.88
N ARG A 34 -16.09 -16.27 -14.20
CA ARG A 34 -15.98 -17.59 -14.86
C ARG A 34 -14.53 -18.08 -15.01
N THR A 35 -13.56 -17.18 -14.85
CA THR A 35 -12.12 -17.49 -14.91
C THR A 35 -11.41 -16.75 -13.77
N PRO A 36 -11.61 -17.18 -12.51
CA PRO A 36 -11.22 -16.37 -11.36
C PRO A 36 -9.71 -16.36 -11.10
N LEU A 37 -8.96 -17.38 -11.51
CA LEU A 37 -7.53 -17.47 -11.18
C LEU A 37 -6.70 -16.29 -11.77
N PRO A 38 -6.81 -15.94 -13.06
CA PRO A 38 -6.18 -14.73 -13.59
C PRO A 38 -6.58 -13.45 -12.86
N GLU A 39 -7.86 -13.30 -12.50
CA GLU A 39 -8.36 -12.11 -11.81
C GLU A 39 -7.83 -12.00 -10.37
N LEU A 40 -7.76 -13.13 -9.64
CA LEU A 40 -7.16 -13.19 -8.32
C LEU A 40 -5.69 -12.80 -8.37
N HIS A 41 -4.93 -13.32 -9.34
CA HIS A 41 -3.52 -12.98 -9.52
C HIS A 41 -3.34 -11.50 -9.88
N ALA A 42 -4.19 -10.96 -10.77
CA ALA A 42 -4.17 -9.55 -11.12
C ALA A 42 -4.44 -8.66 -9.89
N LYS A 43 -5.46 -9.00 -9.10
CA LYS A 43 -5.82 -8.28 -7.86
C LYS A 43 -4.71 -8.32 -6.81
N ILE A 44 -4.09 -9.48 -6.60
CA ILE A 44 -2.91 -9.63 -5.73
C ILE A 44 -1.77 -8.73 -6.23
N GLY A 45 -1.50 -8.74 -7.54
CA GLY A 45 -0.46 -7.90 -8.16
C GLY A 45 -0.72 -6.41 -8.01
N ASP A 46 -1.98 -5.97 -8.12
CA ASP A 46 -2.40 -4.59 -7.89
C ASP A 46 -2.09 -4.13 -6.46
N TYR A 47 -2.46 -4.91 -5.45
CA TYR A 47 -2.15 -4.57 -4.06
C TYR A 47 -0.65 -4.54 -3.77
N VAL A 48 0.12 -5.47 -4.35
CA VAL A 48 1.59 -5.46 -4.20
C VAL A 48 2.19 -4.19 -4.81
N ARG A 49 1.71 -3.76 -5.99
CA ARG A 49 2.16 -2.50 -6.60
C ARG A 49 1.81 -1.31 -5.72
N LEU A 50 0.58 -1.26 -5.22
CA LEU A 50 0.14 -0.20 -4.31
C LEU A 50 1.03 -0.10 -3.06
N CYS A 51 1.33 -1.24 -2.42
CA CYS A 51 2.19 -1.27 -1.23
C CYS A 51 3.59 -0.70 -1.53
N ARG A 52 4.15 -1.04 -2.69
CA ARG A 52 5.45 -0.51 -3.15
C ARG A 52 5.40 0.99 -3.44
N ASP A 53 4.32 1.46 -4.04
CA ASP A 53 4.12 2.88 -4.32
C ASP A 53 4.00 3.70 -3.04
N VAL A 54 3.25 3.19 -2.05
CA VAL A 54 3.16 3.78 -0.71
C VAL A 54 4.54 3.84 -0.06
N ALA A 55 5.29 2.72 -0.02
CA ALA A 55 6.63 2.68 0.56
C ALA A 55 7.59 3.69 -0.10
N ARG A 56 7.53 3.81 -1.43
CA ARG A 56 8.35 4.77 -2.19
C ARG A 56 8.01 6.21 -1.82
N LEU A 57 6.74 6.54 -1.68
CA LEU A 57 6.31 7.90 -1.33
C LEU A 57 6.61 8.23 0.14
N GLU A 58 6.50 7.26 1.04
CA GLU A 58 6.93 7.42 2.43
C GLU A 58 8.44 7.67 2.53
N ALA A 59 9.25 6.91 1.80
CA ALA A 59 10.70 7.11 1.75
C ALA A 59 11.09 8.48 1.17
N ALA A 60 10.22 9.08 0.35
CA ALA A 60 10.37 10.45 -0.16
C ALA A 60 9.89 11.53 0.83
N GLY A 61 9.43 11.16 2.03
CA GLY A 61 9.00 12.09 3.08
C GLY A 61 7.56 12.58 2.96
N PHE A 62 6.72 11.95 2.13
CA PHE A 62 5.31 12.35 2.01
C PHE A 62 4.45 11.81 3.16
N ASP A 63 3.57 12.66 3.69
CA ASP A 63 2.56 12.26 4.69
C ASP A 63 1.35 11.57 4.04
N VAL A 64 0.43 11.03 4.85
CA VAL A 64 -0.73 10.27 4.35
C VAL A 64 -1.61 11.09 3.40
N PRO A 65 -2.03 12.33 3.74
CA PRO A 65 -2.78 13.19 2.81
C PRO A 65 -2.05 13.41 1.48
N ASP A 66 -0.74 13.62 1.51
CA ASP A 66 0.08 13.83 0.34
C ASP A 66 0.23 12.57 -0.53
N ILE A 67 0.36 11.41 0.10
CA ILE A 67 0.35 10.11 -0.57
C ILE A 67 -1.01 9.88 -1.23
N VAL A 68 -2.10 10.08 -0.49
CA VAL A 68 -3.46 9.96 -1.02
C VAL A 68 -3.67 10.89 -2.21
N ARG A 69 -3.19 12.14 -2.17
CA ARG A 69 -3.32 13.08 -3.30
C ARG A 69 -2.53 12.62 -4.53
N ARG A 70 -1.34 12.05 -4.32
CA ARG A 70 -0.47 11.58 -5.40
C ARG A 70 -0.98 10.28 -6.03
N LEU A 71 -1.48 9.36 -5.21
CA LEU A 71 -2.15 8.13 -5.66
C LEU A 71 -3.55 8.42 -6.23
N GLY A 72 -4.25 9.41 -5.67
CA GLY A 72 -5.62 9.82 -5.98
C GLY A 72 -5.75 10.65 -7.26
N ARG A 73 -4.66 11.13 -7.87
CA ARG A 73 -4.68 11.50 -9.31
C ARG A 73 -5.00 10.29 -10.22
N SER A 74 -5.06 9.09 -9.64
CA SER A 74 -5.64 7.85 -10.19
C SER A 74 -6.82 7.32 -9.36
N GLU A 75 -7.63 8.15 -8.71
CA GLU A 75 -8.84 7.78 -7.91
C GLU A 75 -9.74 6.65 -8.48
N PRO A 76 -9.95 6.49 -9.80
CA PRO A 76 -10.60 5.30 -10.36
C PRO A 76 -9.94 3.96 -9.95
N ALA A 77 -8.66 3.92 -9.62
CA ALA A 77 -7.93 2.71 -9.19
C ALA A 77 -8.30 2.30 -7.76
N ILE A 78 -8.50 3.24 -6.83
CA ILE A 78 -8.86 2.90 -5.44
C ILE A 78 -10.27 2.31 -5.37
N ARG A 79 -11.23 2.92 -6.10
CA ARG A 79 -12.58 2.33 -6.27
C ARG A 79 -12.54 0.99 -7.00
N ARG A 80 -11.65 0.81 -7.98
CA ARG A 80 -11.43 -0.49 -8.64
C ARG A 80 -10.92 -1.56 -7.66
N TRP A 81 -10.15 -1.18 -6.65
CA TRP A 81 -9.55 -2.14 -5.71
C TRP A 81 -10.45 -2.51 -4.54
N THR A 82 -11.20 -1.55 -4.00
CA THR A 82 -12.00 -1.77 -2.77
C THR A 82 -13.49 -1.68 -3.00
N PHE A 83 -13.95 -1.45 -4.24
CA PHE A 83 -15.35 -1.14 -4.57
C PHE A 83 -15.93 0.02 -3.75
N GLY A 84 -15.08 0.87 -3.14
CA GLY A 84 -15.50 1.97 -2.29
C GLY A 84 -15.76 1.59 -0.82
N HIS A 85 -15.47 0.36 -0.39
CA HIS A 85 -15.66 -0.07 1.01
C HIS A 85 -14.64 0.53 1.99
N VAL A 86 -13.51 1.04 1.48
CA VAL A 86 -12.42 1.58 2.30
C VAL A 86 -12.03 2.96 1.77
N SER A 87 -11.87 3.93 2.67
CA SER A 87 -11.37 5.26 2.30
C SER A 87 -9.93 5.18 1.78
N ALA A 88 -9.54 6.11 0.90
CA ALA A 88 -8.19 6.14 0.35
C ALA A 88 -7.11 6.24 1.46
N GLY A 89 -7.37 7.03 2.52
CA GLY A 89 -6.48 7.14 3.66
C GLY A 89 -6.34 5.84 4.45
N ASN A 90 -7.44 5.12 4.68
CA ASN A 90 -7.41 3.83 5.38
C ASN A 90 -6.66 2.78 4.55
N LEU A 91 -6.79 2.80 3.22
CA LEU A 91 -6.03 1.91 2.34
C LEU A 91 -4.53 2.22 2.38
N VAL A 92 -4.13 3.50 2.40
CA VAL A 92 -2.72 3.88 2.58
C VAL A 92 -2.20 3.40 3.92
N ASN A 93 -2.93 3.59 5.02
CA ASN A 93 -2.53 3.10 6.34
C ASN A 93 -2.39 1.58 6.36
N ALA A 94 -3.32 0.84 5.76
CA ALA A 94 -3.24 -0.62 5.65
C ALA A 94 -2.00 -1.08 4.84
N CYS A 95 -1.60 -0.33 3.81
CA CYS A 95 -0.36 -0.60 3.07
C CYS A 95 0.89 -0.40 3.94
N ARG A 96 0.90 0.65 4.79
CA ARG A 96 2.00 0.90 5.73
C ARG A 96 2.14 -0.24 6.74
N GLU A 97 1.01 -0.67 7.32
CA GLU A 97 0.97 -1.81 8.25
C GLU A 97 1.44 -3.11 7.58
N TYR A 98 0.96 -3.39 6.37
CA TYR A 98 1.43 -4.54 5.57
C TYR A 98 2.95 -4.46 5.31
N ASN A 99 3.46 -3.30 4.90
CA ASN A 99 4.89 -3.11 4.63
C ASN A 99 5.74 -3.27 5.89
N ALA A 100 5.27 -2.82 7.05
CA ALA A 100 5.97 -3.02 8.32
C ALA A 100 6.12 -4.50 8.69
N ILE A 101 5.13 -5.33 8.34
CA ILE A 101 5.15 -6.78 8.57
C ILE A 101 6.06 -7.49 7.55
N VAL A 102 5.93 -7.16 6.27
CA VAL A 102 6.57 -7.90 5.16
C VAL A 102 7.99 -7.42 4.87
N PHE A 103 8.27 -6.14 5.11
CA PHE A 103 9.57 -5.51 4.95
C PHE A 103 9.94 -4.80 6.25
N PRO A 104 10.16 -5.55 7.35
CA PRO A 104 10.55 -4.93 8.61
C PRO A 104 11.85 -4.16 8.39
N SER A 105 11.78 -2.84 8.51
CA SER A 105 12.97 -1.99 8.49
C SER A 105 13.92 -2.49 9.56
N ARG A 106 15.13 -2.87 9.17
CA ARG A 106 16.17 -3.27 10.12
C ARG A 106 16.38 -2.07 11.06
N PRO A 107 16.24 -2.21 12.40
CA PRO A 107 16.50 -1.09 13.30
C PRO A 107 17.98 -0.71 13.13
N GLY A 108 18.25 0.44 12.51
CA GLY A 108 19.62 0.93 12.28
C GLY A 108 19.89 1.70 10.98
N SER A 109 19.01 1.74 9.98
CA SER A 109 19.22 2.64 8.84
C SER A 109 18.67 4.03 9.14
N GLY A 110 19.34 4.74 10.04
CA GLY A 110 19.23 6.20 10.08
C GLY A 110 19.62 6.73 8.72
N ALA A 111 18.71 7.40 8.03
CA ALA A 111 19.10 8.34 6.99
C ALA A 111 20.12 9.30 7.62
N PRO A 112 21.22 9.66 6.95
CA PRO A 112 22.12 10.67 7.48
C PRO A 112 21.31 11.96 7.65
N SER A 113 21.12 12.37 8.90
CA SER A 113 20.62 13.69 9.24
C SER A 113 21.55 14.72 8.62
N VAL A 114 21.12 15.35 7.52
CA VAL A 114 21.76 16.54 6.98
C VAL A 114 21.34 17.72 7.87
N SER A 115 21.75 17.68 9.13
CA SER A 115 21.54 18.77 10.08
C SER A 115 22.59 18.71 11.18
N ASP A 116 23.86 18.68 10.78
CA ASP A 116 24.97 19.09 11.64
C ASP A 116 26.12 19.59 10.77
N ARG A 117 26.02 20.84 10.32
CA ARG A 117 27.20 21.67 10.16
C ARG A 117 26.92 23.04 10.76
N PRO A 118 27.69 23.46 11.79
CA PRO A 118 27.53 24.75 12.41
C PRO A 118 27.92 25.87 11.43
N ILE A 119 27.12 26.94 11.45
CA ILE A 119 27.48 28.26 10.93
C ILE A 119 28.78 28.66 11.64
N SER A 120 29.88 28.75 10.90
CA SER A 120 31.09 29.42 11.36
C SER A 120 31.31 30.64 10.48
N ASP A 121 30.90 31.77 11.05
CA ASP A 121 31.48 33.08 10.77
C ASP A 121 33.01 33.00 10.77
N SER A 122 33.65 33.51 9.72
CA SER A 122 34.93 34.21 9.82
C SER A 122 35.20 35.01 8.56
N LEU A 123 34.72 36.26 8.61
CA LEU A 123 35.40 37.41 8.03
C LEU A 123 36.78 37.60 8.71
N ARG A 124 37.73 38.22 7.98
CA ARG A 124 39.14 38.58 8.33
C ARG A 124 40.11 37.43 8.04
N GLN A 125 41.16 37.58 7.23
CA GLN A 125 41.97 38.74 6.80
C GLN A 125 42.30 38.65 5.31
#